data_AF-A0AA96HIU8-F1
#
_entry.id   AF-A0AA96HIU8-F1
#
_cell.length_a   1.000
_cell.length_b   1.000
_cell.length_c   1.000
_cell.angle_alpha   90.00
_cell.angle_beta   90.00
_cell.angle_gamma   90.00
#
_symmetry.space_group_name_H-M   'P 1'
#
loop_
_entity.id
_entity.type
_entity.pdbx_description
1 polymer ?
#
loop_
_entity_poly.entity_id
_entity_poly.type
_entity_poly.pdbx_seq_one_letter_code
_entity_poly.pdbx_strand_id
1 'polypeptide(L)'
;MRKMFVFFLAFLFVFSYSAVASEYDENALAADQLKVAERKASMFAAKVKLAKDFFDKNNLSMTQKRLNEASGSYEQIAEPYRLHPQVVADKSSFDTLTEALAKANAIEDADKNKDQYIKKVDDAEKYLKRRDVKTAKARLSSALDVYGELPESYKVKEEVVAAKSKYETLINEVGAPEEKKTTESGSTTADSSTETYGLDRAELTKAKNSASRFKKNLNSMVFYHEKKNYKTAYPLVAKGNKEYNKIPEAYRVEPGLVADKKLFDEISELATNFYIADGKAREKSQMEFELRSGFDSSIRKLGSFLPYLKDGKEQTFDGYLYELERFLLNYEAGSEHAVKLLEKYEEHLGDEGIIKAEGYSNAEIIDLIKNRDVYRNAAVKKAIEKDLASVIKSQEKILKDLDERRIAFNVDLVKLEEKDYKMSLNGVKDIIEVSETLGIPLPEETFKELNAYKGKIIAHLEEAADKGEFDESEYSETSKDMKLSAEKIGKERGYALIYAGVNEDEKWTIVKNALGIPTHKFIRGKALYHKEGEDFYRAMDATFNAQFNGTGYEPVSWVRLESRITIYER
;
A
#
# COMPACT_ATOMS: atom_id res chain seq x y z
N MET A 1 -18.90 -13.39 -26.42
CA MET A 1 -17.67 -12.81 -27.00
C MET A 1 -17.95 -11.37 -27.39
N ARG A 2 -17.68 -10.41 -26.49
CA ARG A 2 -17.79 -8.97 -26.78
C ARG A 2 -16.45 -8.50 -27.35
N LYS A 3 -16.46 -7.99 -28.59
CA LYS A 3 -15.27 -7.46 -29.27
C LYS A 3 -14.80 -6.19 -28.55
N MET A 4 -13.57 -6.24 -28.02
CA MET A 4 -12.78 -5.09 -27.60
C MET A 4 -12.48 -4.23 -28.83
N PHE A 5 -13.03 -3.02 -28.89
CA PHE A 5 -12.56 -1.99 -29.82
C PHE A 5 -11.59 -1.09 -29.04
N VAL A 6 -10.30 -1.34 -29.22
CA VAL A 6 -9.23 -0.51 -28.66
C VAL A 6 -8.98 0.62 -29.66
N PHE A 7 -9.38 1.84 -29.32
CA PHE A 7 -8.97 3.03 -30.08
C PHE A 7 -7.62 3.50 -29.54
N PHE A 8 -6.55 3.15 -30.23
CA PHE A 8 -5.22 3.76 -30.07
C PHE A 8 -5.21 5.09 -30.83
N LEU A 9 -5.34 6.21 -30.13
CA LEU A 9 -5.10 7.54 -30.70
C LEU A 9 -3.79 8.08 -30.12
N ALA A 10 -2.70 7.79 -30.83
CA ALA A 10 -1.42 8.42 -30.62
C ALA A 10 -1.48 9.84 -31.21
N PHE A 11 -1.61 10.86 -30.36
CA PHE A 11 -1.47 12.25 -30.75
C PHE A 11 -0.11 12.79 -30.28
N LEU A 12 0.80 12.91 -31.23
CA LEU A 12 2.08 13.59 -31.12
C LEU A 12 1.87 14.95 -31.80
N PHE A 13 1.77 16.03 -31.03
CA PHE A 13 1.82 17.39 -31.59
C PHE A 13 2.61 18.32 -30.68
N VAL A 14 3.76 18.73 -31.21
CA VAL A 14 4.53 19.90 -30.83
C VAL A 14 3.86 21.09 -31.51
N PHE A 15 3.35 22.06 -30.75
CA PHE A 15 3.20 23.43 -31.27
C PHE A 15 3.37 24.47 -30.16
N SER A 16 4.27 25.39 -30.46
CA SER A 16 4.63 26.60 -29.75
C SER A 16 3.51 27.64 -29.88
N TYR A 17 2.98 28.13 -28.76
CA TYR A 17 2.19 29.35 -28.69
C TYR A 17 2.91 30.36 -27.80
N SER A 18 3.38 31.43 -28.44
CA SER A 18 3.96 32.62 -27.83
C SER A 18 2.84 33.49 -27.25
N ALA A 19 2.52 33.27 -25.98
CA ALA A 19 2.01 34.31 -25.09
C ALA A 19 3.21 34.86 -24.31
N VAL A 20 3.25 36.17 -24.06
CA VAL A 20 4.31 36.82 -23.28
C VAL A 20 4.34 36.18 -21.89
N ALA A 21 5.22 35.19 -21.71
CA ALA A 21 5.34 34.44 -20.47
C ALA A 21 5.96 35.38 -19.44
N SER A 22 5.23 35.68 -18.39
CA SER A 22 5.84 36.11 -17.14
C SER A 22 6.86 35.04 -16.76
N GLU A 23 8.15 35.35 -16.90
CA GLU A 23 9.22 34.43 -16.56
C GLU A 23 9.15 34.11 -15.06
N TYR A 24 9.32 32.83 -14.73
CA TYR A 24 9.41 32.38 -13.37
C TYR A 24 10.64 33.01 -12.70
N ASP A 25 10.44 33.76 -11.62
CA ASP A 25 11.51 34.29 -10.78
C ASP A 25 11.73 33.35 -9.58
N GLU A 26 12.89 32.71 -9.55
CA GLU A 26 13.32 31.79 -8.48
C GLU A 26 13.38 32.47 -7.10
N ASN A 27 13.49 33.81 -7.04
CA ASN A 27 13.57 34.57 -5.79
C ASN A 27 12.22 35.14 -5.32
N ALA A 28 11.12 34.87 -6.04
CA ALA A 28 9.81 35.44 -5.74
C ALA A 28 9.12 34.85 -4.49
N LEU A 29 9.68 33.78 -3.90
CA LEU A 29 9.14 33.10 -2.71
C LEU A 29 10.22 32.91 -1.65
N ALA A 30 9.83 33.07 -0.38
CA ALA A 30 10.68 32.66 0.74
C ALA A 30 10.88 31.12 0.73
N ALA A 31 11.99 30.63 1.28
CA ALA A 31 12.39 29.23 1.18
C ALA A 31 11.36 28.24 1.78
N ASP A 32 10.63 28.64 2.82
CA ASP A 32 9.53 27.88 3.41
C ASP A 32 8.30 27.83 2.48
N GLN A 33 7.96 28.95 1.85
CA GLN A 33 6.88 29.05 0.87
C GLN A 33 7.20 28.26 -0.41
N LEU A 34 8.47 28.27 -0.84
CA LEU A 34 8.94 27.50 -1.99
C LEU A 34 8.75 26.00 -1.77
N LYS A 35 9.16 25.46 -0.62
CA LYS A 35 8.95 24.04 -0.27
C LYS A 35 7.47 23.66 -0.24
N VAL A 36 6.61 24.54 0.26
CA VAL A 36 5.17 24.31 0.25
C VAL A 36 4.63 24.30 -1.18
N ALA A 37 5.05 25.24 -2.02
CA ALA A 37 4.64 25.33 -3.41
C ALA A 37 5.09 24.10 -4.23
N GLU A 38 6.33 23.65 -4.04
CA GLU A 38 6.88 22.41 -4.62
C GLU A 38 6.05 21.18 -4.25
N ARG A 39 5.72 21.04 -2.96
CA ARG A 39 4.89 19.93 -2.48
C ARG A 39 3.50 19.95 -3.12
N LYS A 40 2.88 21.13 -3.24
CA LYS A 40 1.56 21.28 -3.87
C LYS A 40 1.61 21.02 -5.37
N ALA A 41 2.65 21.48 -6.06
CA ALA A 41 2.91 21.20 -7.47
C ALA A 41 3.09 19.70 -7.73
N SER A 42 3.88 19.00 -6.90
CA SER A 42 4.04 17.55 -6.98
C SER A 42 2.72 16.79 -6.78
N MET A 43 1.90 17.22 -5.81
CA MET A 43 0.56 16.67 -5.61
C MET A 43 -0.37 16.90 -6.80
N PHE A 44 -0.31 18.08 -7.42
CA PHE A 44 -1.06 18.38 -8.64
C PHE A 44 -0.64 17.44 -9.79
N ALA A 45 0.66 17.36 -10.09
CA ALA A 45 1.21 16.49 -11.13
C ALA A 45 0.81 15.00 -10.93
N ALA A 46 0.93 14.50 -9.70
CA ALA A 46 0.55 13.13 -9.36
C ALA A 46 -0.95 12.85 -9.62
N LYS A 47 -1.82 13.81 -9.31
CA LYS A 47 -3.26 13.69 -9.56
C LYS A 47 -3.61 13.75 -11.04
N VAL A 48 -2.94 14.61 -11.81
CA VAL A 48 -3.08 14.68 -13.29
C VAL A 48 -2.67 13.35 -13.92
N LYS A 49 -1.56 12.77 -13.47
CA LYS A 49 -1.11 11.44 -13.92
C LYS A 49 -2.12 10.35 -13.59
N LEU A 50 -2.62 10.31 -12.36
CA LEU A 50 -3.65 9.33 -11.96
C LEU A 50 -4.94 9.50 -12.76
N ALA A 51 -5.36 10.74 -13.03
CA ALA A 51 -6.51 11.00 -13.89
C ALA A 51 -6.30 10.41 -15.29
N LYS A 52 -5.11 10.61 -15.88
CA LYS A 52 -4.76 10.02 -17.18
C LYS A 52 -4.81 8.50 -17.16
N ASP A 53 -4.24 7.87 -16.13
CA ASP A 53 -4.27 6.40 -15.98
C ASP A 53 -5.71 5.85 -15.89
N PHE A 54 -6.64 6.59 -15.27
CA PHE A 54 -8.06 6.21 -15.24
C PHE A 54 -8.75 6.46 -16.59
N PHE A 55 -8.39 7.53 -17.29
CA PHE A 55 -8.93 7.86 -18.60
C PHE A 55 -8.54 6.80 -19.64
N ASP A 56 -7.27 6.39 -19.65
CA ASP A 56 -6.73 5.35 -20.54
C ASP A 56 -7.38 3.97 -20.28
N LYS A 57 -7.90 3.76 -19.06
CA LYS A 57 -8.69 2.58 -18.66
C LYS A 57 -10.19 2.73 -18.90
N ASN A 58 -10.62 3.80 -19.58
CA ASN A 58 -12.00 4.16 -19.85
C ASN A 58 -12.87 4.28 -18.59
N ASN A 59 -12.28 4.72 -17.46
CA ASN A 59 -13.00 4.97 -16.21
C ASN A 59 -13.26 6.47 -16.04
N LEU A 60 -14.26 6.98 -16.77
CA LEU A 60 -14.56 8.42 -16.86
C LEU A 60 -14.95 9.04 -15.51
N SER A 61 -15.68 8.29 -14.67
CA SER A 61 -16.06 8.73 -13.31
C SER A 61 -14.85 8.98 -12.41
N MET A 62 -13.90 8.03 -12.36
CA MET A 62 -12.68 8.22 -11.58
C MET A 62 -11.76 9.28 -12.20
N THR A 63 -11.73 9.40 -13.52
CA THR A 63 -11.01 10.48 -14.22
C THR A 63 -11.52 11.85 -13.76
N GLN A 64 -12.85 12.07 -13.79
CA GLN A 64 -13.47 13.32 -13.34
C GLN A 64 -13.12 13.62 -11.88
N LYS A 65 -13.20 12.62 -11.00
CA LYS A 65 -12.86 12.80 -9.58
C LYS A 65 -11.41 13.26 -9.40
N ARG A 66 -10.46 12.62 -10.09
CA ARG A 66 -9.04 12.98 -9.98
C ARG A 66 -8.72 14.34 -10.60
N LEU A 67 -9.39 14.74 -11.68
CA LEU A 67 -9.28 16.09 -12.23
C LEU A 67 -9.82 17.14 -11.25
N ASN A 68 -10.97 16.91 -10.61
CA ASN A 68 -11.48 17.84 -9.60
C ASN A 68 -10.51 17.99 -8.42
N GLU A 69 -9.95 16.88 -7.94
CA GLU A 69 -8.91 16.89 -6.91
C GLU A 69 -7.62 17.60 -7.38
N ALA A 70 -7.25 17.49 -8.65
CA ALA A 70 -6.09 18.17 -9.24
C ALA A 70 -6.32 19.68 -9.29
N SER A 71 -7.50 20.13 -9.72
CA SER A 71 -7.89 21.55 -9.71
C SER A 71 -7.73 22.17 -8.32
N GLY A 72 -8.27 21.51 -7.29
CA GLY A 72 -8.11 21.99 -5.92
C GLY A 72 -6.66 22.00 -5.41
N SER A 73 -5.79 21.13 -5.94
CA SER A 73 -4.35 21.18 -5.65
C SER A 73 -3.64 22.32 -6.39
N TYR A 74 -4.01 22.58 -7.64
CA TYR A 74 -3.47 23.67 -8.46
C TYR A 74 -3.78 25.05 -7.85
N GLU A 75 -5.01 25.23 -7.36
CA GLU A 75 -5.43 26.45 -6.65
C GLU A 75 -4.62 26.74 -5.38
N GLN A 76 -4.01 25.71 -4.78
CA GLN A 76 -3.17 25.84 -3.59
C GLN A 76 -1.69 26.08 -3.90
N ILE A 77 -1.27 26.02 -5.17
CA ILE A 77 0.09 26.40 -5.58
C ILE A 77 0.18 27.93 -5.53
N ALA A 78 1.23 28.45 -4.88
CA ALA A 78 1.49 29.88 -4.83
C ALA A 78 1.65 30.45 -6.25
N GLU A 79 1.00 31.60 -6.52
CA GLU A 79 0.97 32.24 -7.84
C GLU A 79 2.33 32.33 -8.54
N PRO A 80 3.42 32.82 -7.89
CA PRO A 80 4.73 32.89 -8.56
C PRO A 80 5.23 31.53 -9.03
N TYR A 81 4.95 30.46 -8.27
CA TYR A 81 5.41 29.11 -8.59
C TYR A 81 4.54 28.41 -9.65
N ARG A 82 3.33 28.91 -9.96
CA ARG A 82 2.52 28.37 -11.07
C ARG A 82 3.16 28.59 -12.44
N LEU A 83 4.04 29.60 -12.53
CA LEU A 83 4.81 29.92 -13.72
C LEU A 83 6.03 29.01 -13.90
N HIS A 84 6.35 28.17 -12.92
CA HIS A 84 7.44 27.21 -13.03
C HIS A 84 7.20 26.28 -14.25
N PRO A 85 8.20 26.06 -15.13
CA PRO A 85 8.00 25.36 -16.41
C PRO A 85 7.30 24.01 -16.30
N GLN A 86 7.63 23.23 -15.27
CA GLN A 86 7.00 21.94 -15.01
C GLN A 86 5.51 22.07 -14.65
N VAL A 87 5.13 23.08 -13.86
CA VAL A 87 3.73 23.31 -13.46
C VAL A 87 2.89 23.75 -14.65
N VAL A 88 3.47 24.57 -15.53
CA VAL A 88 2.83 24.96 -16.80
C VAL A 88 2.59 23.76 -17.71
N ALA A 89 3.57 22.86 -17.84
CA ALA A 89 3.43 21.62 -18.61
C ALA A 89 2.37 20.67 -18.03
N ASP A 90 2.35 20.53 -16.70
CA ASP A 90 1.36 19.71 -16.00
C ASP A 90 -0.06 20.32 -16.13
N LYS A 91 -0.17 21.66 -16.14
CA LYS A 91 -1.44 22.36 -16.36
C LYS A 91 -1.95 22.20 -17.79
N SER A 92 -1.08 22.29 -18.78
CA SER A 92 -1.45 21.99 -20.18
C SER A 92 -1.95 20.55 -20.33
N SER A 93 -1.33 19.59 -19.62
CA SER A 93 -1.76 18.20 -19.60
C SER A 93 -3.13 18.02 -18.92
N PHE A 94 -3.36 18.72 -17.81
CA PHE A 94 -4.65 18.77 -17.12
C PHE A 94 -5.77 19.32 -18.01
N ASP A 95 -5.53 20.42 -18.72
CA ASP A 95 -6.52 21.05 -19.60
C ASP A 95 -6.88 20.13 -20.77
N THR A 96 -5.86 19.56 -21.41
CA THR A 96 -6.05 18.59 -22.50
C THR A 96 -6.87 17.38 -22.06
N LEU A 97 -6.59 16.85 -20.87
CA LEU A 97 -7.30 15.69 -20.33
C LEU A 97 -8.76 16.04 -19.95
N THR A 98 -8.99 17.26 -19.46
CA THR A 98 -10.34 17.76 -19.15
C THR A 98 -11.20 17.87 -20.40
N GLU A 99 -10.64 18.41 -21.50
CA GLU A 99 -11.32 18.44 -22.80
C GLU A 99 -11.59 17.05 -23.36
N ALA A 100 -10.62 16.14 -23.25
CA ALA A 100 -10.77 14.75 -23.70
C ALA A 100 -11.89 14.03 -22.92
N LEU A 101 -11.97 14.24 -21.60
CA LEU A 101 -13.02 13.70 -20.75
C LEU A 101 -14.41 14.23 -21.13
N ALA A 102 -14.53 15.53 -21.38
CA ALA A 102 -15.80 16.12 -21.82
C ALA A 102 -16.30 15.49 -23.13
N LYS A 103 -15.39 15.28 -24.10
CA LYS A 103 -15.70 14.59 -25.37
C LYS A 103 -16.11 13.14 -25.14
N ALA A 104 -15.40 12.41 -24.27
CA ALA A 104 -15.71 11.01 -23.96
C ALA A 104 -17.08 10.86 -23.27
N ASN A 105 -17.40 11.72 -22.30
CA ASN A 105 -18.71 11.74 -21.64
C ASN A 105 -19.84 12.03 -22.64
N ALA A 106 -19.65 13.00 -23.54
CA ALA A 106 -20.63 13.30 -24.58
C ALA A 106 -20.88 12.12 -25.52
N ILE A 107 -19.84 11.34 -25.85
CA ILE A 107 -19.96 10.11 -26.64
C ILE A 107 -20.73 9.04 -25.85
N GLU A 108 -20.40 8.82 -24.57
CA GLU A 108 -21.07 7.83 -23.73
C GLU A 108 -22.57 8.14 -23.56
N ASP A 109 -22.91 9.41 -23.35
CA ASP A 109 -24.30 9.84 -23.23
C ASP A 109 -25.04 9.73 -24.56
N ALA A 110 -24.40 10.04 -25.69
CA ALA A 110 -24.96 9.83 -27.01
C ALA A 110 -25.23 8.34 -27.30
N ASP A 111 -24.32 7.43 -26.93
CA ASP A 111 -24.53 5.99 -27.07
C ASP A 111 -25.64 5.47 -26.14
N LYS A 112 -25.73 5.97 -24.90
CA LYS A 112 -26.86 5.66 -24.00
C LYS A 112 -28.20 6.11 -24.59
N ASN A 113 -28.27 7.34 -25.10
CA ASN A 113 -29.48 7.87 -25.73
C ASN A 113 -29.84 7.08 -26.99
N LYS A 114 -28.84 6.67 -27.78
CA LYS A 114 -29.02 5.81 -28.96
C LYS A 114 -29.68 4.49 -28.58
N ASP A 115 -29.12 3.80 -27.59
CA ASP A 115 -29.65 2.51 -27.14
C ASP A 115 -31.03 2.65 -26.49
N GLN A 116 -31.27 3.73 -25.75
CA GLN A 116 -32.58 4.05 -25.18
C GLN A 116 -33.64 4.32 -26.25
N TYR A 117 -33.29 5.04 -27.31
CA TYR A 117 -34.19 5.27 -28.44
C TYR A 117 -34.61 3.94 -29.07
N ILE A 118 -33.64 3.12 -29.48
CA ILE A 118 -33.88 1.82 -30.11
C ILE A 118 -34.77 0.95 -29.21
N LYS A 119 -34.42 0.85 -27.92
CA LYS A 119 -35.19 0.06 -26.95
C LYS A 119 -36.63 0.54 -26.81
N LYS A 120 -36.88 1.86 -26.77
CA LYS A 120 -38.24 2.40 -26.64
C LYS A 120 -39.09 2.09 -27.88
N VAL A 121 -38.49 2.12 -29.08
CA VAL A 121 -39.16 1.71 -30.33
C VAL A 121 -39.47 0.21 -30.30
N ASP A 122 -38.53 -0.63 -29.89
CA ASP A 122 -38.74 -2.07 -29.75
C ASP A 122 -39.81 -2.42 -28.71
N ASP A 123 -39.81 -1.74 -27.58
CA ASP A 123 -40.82 -1.93 -26.55
C ASP A 123 -42.20 -1.50 -27.05
N ALA A 124 -42.30 -0.41 -27.82
CA ALA A 124 -43.56 0.00 -28.44
C ALA A 124 -44.13 -1.10 -29.35
N GLU A 125 -43.31 -1.71 -30.20
CA GLU A 125 -43.72 -2.86 -31.03
C GLU A 125 -44.24 -4.03 -30.18
N LYS A 126 -43.53 -4.37 -29.09
CA LYS A 126 -43.96 -5.45 -28.18
C LYS A 126 -45.31 -5.17 -27.55
N TYR A 127 -45.56 -3.94 -27.11
CA TYR A 127 -46.86 -3.55 -26.53
C TYR A 127 -47.96 -3.55 -27.59
N LEU A 128 -47.64 -3.16 -28.83
CA LEU A 128 -48.59 -3.22 -29.93
C LEU A 128 -49.00 -4.66 -30.27
N LYS A 129 -48.05 -5.60 -30.32
CA LYS A 129 -48.33 -7.04 -30.48
C LYS A 129 -49.24 -7.61 -29.37
N ARG A 130 -49.21 -6.99 -28.18
CA ARG A 130 -50.09 -7.32 -27.04
C ARG A 130 -51.42 -6.56 -27.04
N ARG A 131 -51.71 -5.81 -28.11
CA ARG A 131 -52.89 -4.94 -28.25
C ARG A 131 -52.99 -3.81 -27.22
N ASP A 132 -51.88 -3.46 -26.56
CA ASP A 132 -51.79 -2.30 -25.65
C ASP A 132 -51.34 -1.04 -26.41
N VAL A 133 -52.28 -0.47 -27.17
CA VAL A 133 -52.03 0.70 -28.03
C VAL A 133 -51.66 1.94 -27.21
N LYS A 134 -52.24 2.10 -26.02
CA LYS A 134 -51.99 3.28 -25.16
C LYS A 134 -50.53 3.31 -24.67
N THR A 135 -50.03 2.18 -24.20
CA THR A 135 -48.63 2.09 -23.76
C THR A 135 -47.68 2.18 -24.96
N ALA A 136 -48.02 1.58 -26.10
CA ALA A 136 -47.23 1.72 -27.33
C ALA A 136 -47.07 3.19 -27.75
N LYS A 137 -48.17 3.98 -27.77
CA LYS A 137 -48.12 5.42 -28.05
C LYS A 137 -47.23 6.20 -27.08
N ALA A 138 -47.35 5.93 -25.77
CA ALA A 138 -46.52 6.58 -24.77
C ALA A 138 -45.02 6.28 -24.98
N ARG A 139 -44.68 5.05 -25.37
CA ARG A 139 -43.30 4.65 -25.66
C ARG A 139 -42.75 5.31 -26.93
N LEU A 140 -43.57 5.42 -27.99
CA LEU A 140 -43.19 6.14 -29.20
C LEU A 140 -42.99 7.64 -28.95
N SER A 141 -43.87 8.28 -28.17
CA SER A 141 -43.67 9.68 -27.77
C SER A 141 -42.33 9.88 -27.06
N SER A 142 -42.04 9.05 -26.04
CA SER A 142 -40.75 9.12 -25.35
C SER A 142 -39.55 8.71 -26.22
N ALA A 143 -39.76 7.93 -27.28
CA ALA A 143 -38.69 7.60 -28.23
C ALA A 143 -38.35 8.82 -29.08
N LEU A 144 -39.36 9.57 -29.52
CA LEU A 144 -39.16 10.79 -30.30
C LEU A 144 -38.39 11.85 -29.50
N ASP A 145 -38.72 12.03 -28.22
CA ASP A 145 -38.00 12.95 -27.33
C ASP A 145 -36.50 12.60 -27.27
N VAL A 146 -36.16 11.32 -27.04
CA VAL A 146 -34.76 10.85 -26.99
C VAL A 146 -34.07 10.95 -28.35
N TYR A 147 -34.79 10.72 -29.46
CA TYR A 147 -34.25 10.90 -30.81
C TYR A 147 -33.89 12.37 -31.10
N GLY A 148 -34.68 13.31 -30.56
CA GLY A 148 -34.39 14.75 -30.64
C GLY A 148 -33.07 15.14 -29.97
N GLU A 149 -32.68 14.43 -28.92
CA GLU A 149 -31.45 14.64 -28.15
C GLU A 149 -30.21 13.98 -28.78
N LEU A 150 -30.36 13.20 -29.87
CA LEU A 150 -29.22 12.57 -30.54
C LEU A 150 -28.42 13.56 -31.39
N PRO A 151 -27.07 13.53 -31.34
CA PRO A 151 -26.23 14.25 -32.30
C PRO A 151 -26.50 13.78 -33.74
N GLU A 152 -26.34 14.67 -34.73
CA GLU A 152 -26.56 14.32 -36.15
C GLU A 152 -25.67 13.18 -36.64
N SER A 153 -24.43 13.08 -36.14
CA SER A 153 -23.52 11.97 -36.44
C SER A 153 -24.03 10.61 -35.96
N TYR A 154 -24.92 10.58 -34.98
CA TYR A 154 -25.54 9.36 -34.47
C TYR A 154 -26.84 9.01 -35.20
N LYS A 155 -27.57 10.01 -35.72
CA LYS A 155 -28.81 9.80 -36.49
C LYS A 155 -28.58 9.07 -37.81
N VAL A 156 -27.37 9.16 -38.36
CA VAL A 156 -26.96 8.46 -39.59
C VAL A 156 -26.40 7.06 -39.35
N LYS A 157 -26.25 6.60 -38.10
CA LYS A 157 -25.84 5.22 -37.80
C LYS A 157 -26.93 4.26 -38.27
N GLU A 158 -26.54 3.18 -38.93
CA GLU A 158 -27.45 2.21 -39.56
C GLU A 158 -28.53 1.69 -38.59
N GLU A 159 -28.15 1.40 -37.34
CA GLU A 159 -29.07 0.94 -36.29
C GLU A 159 -30.15 1.97 -35.94
N VAL A 160 -29.81 3.26 -35.94
CA VAL A 160 -30.73 4.36 -35.64
C VAL A 160 -31.66 4.61 -36.82
N VAL A 161 -31.13 4.53 -38.04
CA VAL A 161 -31.94 4.62 -39.27
C VAL A 161 -32.95 3.47 -39.30
N ALA A 162 -32.54 2.24 -39.00
CA ALA A 162 -33.44 1.09 -38.92
C ALA A 162 -34.52 1.27 -37.84
N ALA A 163 -34.13 1.73 -36.64
CA ALA A 163 -35.08 2.03 -35.58
C ALA A 163 -36.04 3.17 -35.95
N LYS A 164 -35.58 4.16 -36.74
CA LYS A 164 -36.42 5.25 -37.25
C LYS A 164 -37.44 4.77 -38.27
N SER A 165 -37.05 3.97 -39.26
CA SER A 165 -38.00 3.37 -40.20
C SER A 165 -39.04 2.49 -39.48
N LYS A 166 -38.60 1.78 -38.43
CA LYS A 166 -39.50 1.00 -37.57
C LYS A 166 -40.45 1.91 -36.78
N TYR A 167 -39.95 2.99 -36.20
CA TYR A 167 -40.75 4.01 -35.52
C TYR A 167 -41.83 4.59 -36.46
N GLU A 168 -41.45 4.97 -37.69
CA GLU A 168 -42.37 5.50 -38.71
C GLU A 168 -43.44 4.49 -39.13
N THR A 169 -43.10 3.21 -39.18
CA THR A 169 -44.08 2.14 -39.43
C THR A 169 -45.06 2.01 -38.27
N LEU A 170 -44.54 1.90 -37.04
CA LEU A 170 -45.36 1.73 -35.85
C LEU A 170 -46.29 2.91 -35.60
N ILE A 171 -45.83 4.14 -35.86
CA ILE A 171 -46.65 5.33 -35.65
C ILE A 171 -47.78 5.43 -36.67
N ASN A 172 -47.59 4.93 -37.89
CA ASN A 172 -48.66 4.80 -38.87
C ASN A 172 -49.71 3.73 -38.46
N GLU A 173 -49.29 2.66 -37.78
CA GLU A 173 -50.18 1.61 -37.26
C GLU A 173 -51.02 2.07 -36.06
N VAL A 174 -50.44 2.85 -35.14
CA VAL A 174 -51.16 3.34 -33.95
C VAL A 174 -51.83 4.70 -34.14
N GLY A 175 -51.49 5.42 -35.22
CA GLY A 175 -51.82 6.82 -35.44
C GLY A 175 -50.87 7.76 -34.70
N ALA A 176 -50.56 8.92 -35.31
CA ALA A 176 -49.65 9.94 -34.79
C ALA A 176 -49.88 10.22 -33.29
N PRO A 177 -48.82 10.47 -32.51
CA PRO A 177 -49.00 10.98 -31.16
C PRO A 177 -49.64 12.35 -31.33
N GLU A 178 -50.84 12.55 -30.77
CA GLU A 178 -51.42 13.89 -30.76
C GLU A 178 -50.41 14.83 -30.09
N GLU A 179 -49.94 15.84 -30.85
CA GLU A 179 -49.35 17.03 -30.26
C GLU A 179 -50.25 17.44 -29.10
N LYS A 180 -49.64 17.84 -27.97
CA LYS A 180 -50.36 18.37 -26.82
C LYS A 180 -51.22 19.57 -27.23
N LYS A 181 -52.43 19.31 -27.72
CA LYS A 181 -53.53 20.25 -27.70
C LYS A 181 -54.10 20.18 -26.29
N THR A 182 -53.83 21.24 -25.54
CA THR A 182 -54.69 21.67 -24.45
C THR A 182 -56.12 21.75 -24.98
N THR A 183 -56.93 20.73 -24.72
CA THR A 183 -58.37 20.82 -24.94
C THR A 183 -59.13 20.17 -23.82
N GLU A 184 -59.97 21.04 -23.26
CA GLU A 184 -61.15 20.86 -22.43
C GLU A 184 -61.73 19.45 -22.35
N SER A 185 -61.98 19.08 -21.11
CA SER A 185 -62.62 17.86 -20.64
C SER A 185 -64.05 17.71 -21.19
N GLY A 186 -64.19 16.96 -22.28
CA GLY A 186 -65.43 16.30 -22.68
C GLY A 186 -65.75 15.16 -21.70
N SER A 187 -66.67 15.43 -20.78
CA SER A 187 -67.26 14.48 -19.85
C SER A 187 -68.17 13.51 -20.59
N THR A 188 -67.87 12.21 -20.51
CA THR A 188 -68.88 11.15 -20.61
C THR A 188 -68.53 10.02 -19.65
N THR A 189 -69.19 10.03 -18.49
CA THR A 189 -69.83 8.86 -17.89
C THR A 189 -70.79 9.38 -16.83
N ALA A 190 -72.06 9.07 -17.03
CA ALA A 190 -73.11 9.27 -16.05
C ALA A 190 -72.82 8.42 -14.82
N ASP A 191 -72.72 9.06 -13.66
CA ASP A 191 -72.96 8.43 -12.37
C ASP A 191 -73.98 9.29 -11.64
N SER A 192 -75.11 8.66 -11.31
CA SER A 192 -76.26 9.26 -10.67
C SER A 192 -75.98 9.48 -9.18
N SER A 193 -75.45 10.64 -8.82
CA SER A 193 -75.71 11.25 -7.52
C SER A 193 -75.86 12.76 -7.69
N THR A 194 -76.99 13.30 -7.24
CA THR A 194 -77.33 14.72 -7.26
C THR A 194 -76.68 15.50 -6.12
N GLU A 195 -75.78 14.89 -5.35
CA GLU A 195 -75.06 15.54 -4.25
C GLU A 195 -73.91 16.41 -4.80
N THR A 196 -74.07 17.72 -4.68
CA THR A 196 -73.06 18.71 -5.06
C THR A 196 -72.09 19.03 -3.93
N TYR A 197 -72.37 18.58 -2.70
CA TYR A 197 -71.60 18.87 -1.48
C TYR A 197 -71.30 20.37 -1.30
N GLY A 198 -72.18 21.25 -1.80
CA GLY A 198 -71.97 22.71 -1.75
C GLY A 198 -70.89 23.25 -2.70
N LEU A 199 -70.36 22.44 -3.62
CA LEU A 199 -69.35 22.82 -4.60
C LEU A 199 -69.97 23.18 -5.94
N ASP A 200 -69.34 24.12 -6.66
CA ASP A 200 -69.71 24.38 -8.06
C ASP A 200 -69.30 23.21 -8.97
N ARG A 201 -69.81 23.20 -10.21
CA ARG A 201 -69.56 22.09 -11.16
C ARG A 201 -68.09 21.89 -11.49
N ALA A 202 -67.29 22.96 -11.56
CA ALA A 202 -65.87 22.90 -11.88
C ALA A 202 -65.06 22.40 -10.68
N GLU A 203 -65.40 22.85 -9.48
CA GLU A 203 -64.81 22.41 -8.21
C GLU A 203 -65.13 20.96 -7.90
N LEU A 204 -66.39 20.54 -8.11
CA LEU A 204 -66.80 19.15 -7.96
C LEU A 204 -66.05 18.22 -8.92
N THR A 205 -65.82 18.68 -10.16
CA THR A 205 -65.02 17.93 -11.14
C THR A 205 -63.56 17.81 -10.71
N LYS A 206 -62.96 18.88 -10.18
CA LYS A 206 -61.60 18.86 -9.63
C LYS A 206 -61.49 17.95 -8.41
N ALA A 207 -62.47 18.00 -7.51
CA ALA A 207 -62.54 17.15 -6.32
C ALA A 207 -62.62 15.66 -6.69
N LYS A 208 -63.50 15.29 -7.62
CA LYS A 208 -63.63 13.92 -8.16
C LYS A 208 -62.33 13.43 -8.81
N ASN A 209 -61.67 14.28 -9.59
CA ASN A 209 -60.39 13.94 -10.22
C ASN A 209 -59.26 13.72 -9.19
N SER A 210 -59.16 14.58 -8.17
CA SER A 210 -58.19 14.42 -7.08
C SER A 210 -58.48 13.16 -6.25
N ALA A 211 -59.76 12.89 -5.94
CA ALA A 211 -60.20 11.67 -5.24
C ALA A 211 -59.89 10.40 -6.05
N SER A 212 -60.11 10.41 -7.37
CA SER A 212 -59.74 9.30 -8.25
C SER A 212 -58.23 9.04 -8.28
N ARG A 213 -57.41 10.10 -8.31
CA ARG A 213 -55.94 9.99 -8.25
C ARG A 213 -55.46 9.50 -6.88
N PHE A 214 -56.09 9.98 -5.81
CA PHE A 214 -55.86 9.48 -4.45
C PHE A 214 -56.15 7.98 -4.37
N LYS A 215 -57.32 7.54 -4.84
CA LYS A 215 -57.71 6.12 -4.89
C LYS A 215 -56.76 5.27 -5.73
N LYS A 216 -56.26 5.79 -6.85
CA LYS A 216 -55.25 5.10 -7.66
C LYS A 216 -53.94 4.88 -6.89
N ASN A 217 -53.50 5.87 -6.12
CA ASN A 217 -52.31 5.74 -5.27
C ASN A 217 -52.57 4.77 -4.12
N LEU A 218 -53.74 4.83 -3.48
CA LEU A 218 -54.18 3.89 -2.46
C LEU A 218 -54.19 2.44 -2.98
N ASN A 219 -54.81 2.17 -4.12
CA ASN A 219 -54.84 0.82 -4.70
C ASN A 219 -53.43 0.30 -4.99
N SER A 220 -52.53 1.18 -5.43
CA SER A 220 -51.12 0.82 -5.62
C SER A 220 -50.44 0.51 -4.27
N MET A 221 -50.76 1.26 -3.21
CA MET A 221 -50.27 0.99 -1.86
C MET A 221 -50.80 -0.33 -1.30
N VAL A 222 -52.09 -0.61 -1.44
CA VAL A 222 -52.73 -1.87 -1.05
C VAL A 222 -52.03 -3.04 -1.73
N PHE A 223 -51.83 -2.97 -3.04
CA PHE A 223 -51.10 -4.00 -3.78
C PHE A 223 -49.69 -4.27 -3.26
N TYR A 224 -48.94 -3.22 -2.89
CA TYR A 224 -47.60 -3.40 -2.33
C TYR A 224 -47.62 -3.84 -0.86
N HIS A 225 -48.63 -3.44 -0.10
CA HIS A 225 -48.86 -3.89 1.27
C HIS A 225 -49.17 -5.40 1.33
N GLU A 226 -50.07 -5.89 0.48
CA GLU A 226 -50.37 -7.33 0.36
C GLU A 226 -49.13 -8.17 0.04
N LYS A 227 -48.21 -7.59 -0.74
CA LYS A 227 -46.92 -8.20 -1.09
C LYS A 227 -45.82 -7.97 -0.06
N LYS A 228 -46.13 -7.35 1.08
CA LYS A 228 -45.19 -6.94 2.14
C LYS A 228 -44.00 -6.11 1.61
N ASN A 229 -44.19 -5.40 0.50
CA ASN A 229 -43.16 -4.57 -0.14
C ASN A 229 -43.31 -3.10 0.29
N TYR A 230 -43.07 -2.86 1.57
CA TYR A 230 -43.22 -1.54 2.18
C TYR A 230 -42.24 -0.49 1.64
N LYS A 231 -41.07 -0.91 1.13
CA LYS A 231 -40.11 -0.04 0.43
C LYS A 231 -40.71 0.63 -0.80
N THR A 232 -41.59 -0.08 -1.52
CA THR A 232 -42.26 0.45 -2.72
C THR A 232 -43.59 1.13 -2.37
N ALA A 233 -44.22 0.76 -1.25
CA ALA A 233 -45.40 1.42 -0.74
C ALA A 233 -45.11 2.82 -0.16
N TYR A 234 -43.97 3.01 0.51
CA TYR A 234 -43.63 4.26 1.20
C TYR A 234 -43.64 5.52 0.29
N PRO A 235 -43.02 5.53 -0.91
CA PRO A 235 -43.08 6.69 -1.81
C PRO A 235 -44.51 7.06 -2.28
N LEU A 236 -45.47 6.13 -2.18
CA LEU A 236 -46.86 6.39 -2.52
C LEU A 236 -47.61 7.11 -1.39
N VAL A 237 -47.13 7.06 -0.15
CA VAL A 237 -47.68 7.82 0.99
C VAL A 237 -47.63 9.33 0.69
N ALA A 238 -46.47 9.84 0.28
CA ALA A 238 -46.32 11.26 -0.07
C ALA A 238 -47.22 11.66 -1.25
N LYS A 239 -47.36 10.79 -2.26
CA LYS A 239 -48.23 11.03 -3.42
C LYS A 239 -49.71 11.00 -3.04
N GLY A 240 -50.12 10.05 -2.20
CA GLY A 240 -51.48 9.96 -1.68
C GLY A 240 -51.85 11.18 -0.85
N ASN A 241 -51.00 11.58 0.11
CA ASN A 241 -51.21 12.79 0.90
C ASN A 241 -51.33 14.05 0.02
N LYS A 242 -50.47 14.17 -1.01
CA LYS A 242 -50.53 15.28 -1.96
C LYS A 242 -51.85 15.33 -2.73
N GLU A 243 -52.37 14.18 -3.17
CA GLU A 243 -53.64 14.15 -3.89
C GLU A 243 -54.85 14.33 -2.95
N TYR A 244 -54.81 13.79 -1.73
CA TYR A 244 -55.85 13.99 -0.71
C TYR A 244 -55.98 15.46 -0.30
N ASN A 245 -54.85 16.15 -0.10
CA ASN A 245 -54.84 17.56 0.28
C ASN A 245 -55.40 18.50 -0.80
N LYS A 246 -55.45 18.06 -2.07
CA LYS A 246 -56.09 18.80 -3.17
C LYS A 246 -57.60 18.62 -3.22
N ILE A 247 -58.17 17.72 -2.40
CA ILE A 247 -59.62 17.51 -2.31
C ILE A 247 -60.19 18.57 -1.37
N PRO A 248 -61.17 19.38 -1.81
CA PRO A 248 -61.84 20.37 -0.96
C PRO A 248 -62.51 19.73 0.25
N GLU A 249 -62.52 20.42 1.39
CA GLU A 249 -63.06 19.91 2.65
C GLU A 249 -64.51 19.45 2.53
N ALA A 250 -65.32 20.21 1.79
CA ALA A 250 -66.73 19.89 1.56
C ALA A 250 -66.95 18.56 0.85
N TYR A 251 -65.98 18.06 0.06
CA TYR A 251 -66.05 16.75 -0.62
C TYR A 251 -65.45 15.60 0.22
N ARG A 252 -64.70 15.89 1.29
CA ARG A 252 -64.07 14.86 2.13
C ARG A 252 -65.06 14.06 2.98
N VAL A 253 -66.29 14.55 3.10
CA VAL A 253 -67.39 13.84 3.79
C VAL A 253 -68.04 12.75 2.93
N GLU A 254 -67.66 12.64 1.65
CA GLU A 254 -68.17 11.58 0.77
C GLU A 254 -67.78 10.20 1.34
N PRO A 255 -68.75 9.28 1.55
CA PRO A 255 -68.52 8.04 2.29
C PRO A 255 -67.39 7.15 1.71
N GLY A 256 -67.28 7.05 0.39
CA GLY A 256 -66.22 6.29 -0.28
C GLY A 256 -64.83 6.85 -0.02
N LEU A 257 -64.69 8.18 -0.06
CA LEU A 257 -63.43 8.86 0.22
C LEU A 257 -63.03 8.77 1.70
N VAL A 258 -63.98 8.80 2.64
CA VAL A 258 -63.71 8.58 4.08
C VAL A 258 -63.15 7.18 4.30
N ALA A 259 -63.76 6.15 3.70
CA ALA A 259 -63.28 4.78 3.80
C ALA A 259 -61.89 4.60 3.14
N ASP A 260 -61.69 5.18 1.95
CA ASP A 260 -60.41 5.16 1.24
C ASP A 260 -59.31 5.87 2.08
N LYS A 261 -59.62 6.98 2.76
CA LYS A 261 -58.67 7.69 3.63
C LYS A 261 -58.27 6.88 4.87
N LYS A 262 -59.23 6.22 5.51
CA LYS A 262 -58.94 5.36 6.67
C LYS A 262 -57.96 4.24 6.31
N LEU A 263 -58.24 3.52 5.22
CA LEU A 263 -57.36 2.46 4.73
C LEU A 263 -55.98 2.99 4.32
N PHE A 264 -55.95 4.17 3.70
CA PHE A 264 -54.70 4.84 3.35
C PHE A 264 -53.84 5.14 4.58
N ASP A 265 -54.43 5.62 5.68
CA ASP A 265 -53.70 5.95 6.90
C ASP A 265 -53.11 4.71 7.58
N GLU A 266 -53.89 3.63 7.69
CA GLU A 266 -53.44 2.35 8.26
C GLU A 266 -52.21 1.80 7.50
N ILE A 267 -52.26 1.80 6.17
CA ILE A 267 -51.14 1.31 5.34
C ILE A 267 -49.96 2.28 5.38
N SER A 268 -50.22 3.59 5.43
CA SER A 268 -49.17 4.62 5.51
C SER A 268 -48.35 4.51 6.78
N GLU A 269 -48.99 4.25 7.93
CA GLU A 269 -48.32 4.06 9.21
C GLU A 269 -47.38 2.84 9.16
N LEU A 270 -47.87 1.69 8.69
CA LEU A 270 -47.08 0.47 8.55
C LEU A 270 -45.89 0.66 7.59
N ALA A 271 -46.12 1.26 6.42
CA ALA A 271 -45.07 1.51 5.44
C ALA A 271 -43.99 2.46 5.97
N THR A 272 -44.39 3.49 6.74
CA THR A 272 -43.48 4.46 7.36
C THR A 272 -42.64 3.81 8.46
N ASN A 273 -43.26 3.07 9.37
CA ASN A 273 -42.57 2.37 10.46
C ASN A 273 -41.56 1.36 9.93
N PHE A 274 -41.93 0.58 8.90
CA PHE A 274 -41.00 -0.33 8.24
C PHE A 274 -39.82 0.40 7.60
N TYR A 275 -40.08 1.49 6.86
CA TYR A 275 -39.03 2.25 6.19
C TYR A 275 -38.02 2.84 7.18
N ILE A 276 -38.50 3.36 8.32
CA ILE A 276 -37.64 3.87 9.41
C ILE A 276 -36.81 2.73 10.02
N ALA A 277 -37.42 1.57 10.29
CA ALA A 277 -36.72 0.42 10.85
C ALA A 277 -35.66 -0.17 9.90
N ASP A 278 -35.97 -0.31 8.61
CA ASP A 278 -35.04 -0.74 7.54
C ASP A 278 -33.90 0.27 7.36
N GLY A 279 -34.19 1.57 7.46
CA GLY A 279 -33.18 2.63 7.47
C GLY A 279 -32.19 2.45 8.63
N LYS A 280 -32.69 2.33 9.87
CA LYS A 280 -31.86 2.11 11.07
C LYS A 280 -31.05 0.81 10.98
N ALA A 281 -31.64 -0.26 10.48
CA ALA A 281 -30.94 -1.54 10.32
C ALA A 281 -29.79 -1.43 9.29
N ARG A 282 -30.02 -0.74 8.17
CA ARG A 282 -28.97 -0.50 7.16
C ARG A 282 -27.85 0.39 7.68
N GLU A 283 -28.19 1.47 8.39
CA GLU A 283 -27.20 2.34 9.03
C GLU A 283 -26.33 1.54 10.02
N LYS A 284 -26.95 0.69 10.85
CA LYS A 284 -26.23 -0.20 11.76
C LYS A 284 -25.30 -1.17 11.00
N SER A 285 -25.81 -1.86 9.98
CA SER A 285 -24.99 -2.79 9.17
C SER A 285 -23.86 -2.10 8.41
N GLN A 286 -24.08 -0.88 7.92
CA GLN A 286 -23.05 -0.11 7.23
C GLN A 286 -21.97 0.35 8.21
N MET A 287 -22.36 0.82 9.40
CA MET A 287 -21.43 1.16 10.47
C MET A 287 -20.58 -0.05 10.88
N GLU A 288 -21.20 -1.21 11.09
CA GLU A 288 -20.48 -2.47 11.39
C GLU A 288 -19.50 -2.86 10.27
N PHE A 289 -19.88 -2.72 9.01
CA PHE A 289 -19.01 -2.98 7.86
C PHE A 289 -17.82 -2.02 7.80
N GLU A 290 -18.05 -0.72 7.97
CA GLU A 290 -16.99 0.30 7.95
C GLU A 290 -16.00 0.10 9.10
N LEU A 291 -16.50 -0.29 10.28
CA LEU A 291 -15.67 -0.61 11.44
C LEU A 291 -14.81 -1.84 11.18
N ARG A 292 -15.38 -2.94 10.66
CA ARG A 292 -14.63 -4.16 10.28
C ARG A 292 -13.57 -3.87 9.22
N SER A 293 -13.94 -3.18 8.14
CA SER A 293 -13.00 -2.85 7.07
C SER A 293 -11.87 -1.92 7.55
N GLY A 294 -12.17 -1.01 8.47
CA GLY A 294 -11.18 -0.14 9.09
C GLY A 294 -10.22 -0.91 10.01
N PHE A 295 -10.74 -1.88 10.76
CA PHE A 295 -9.95 -2.76 11.62
C PHE A 295 -8.96 -3.61 10.81
N ASP A 296 -9.43 -4.34 9.79
CA ASP A 296 -8.56 -5.19 8.94
C ASP A 296 -7.43 -4.38 8.28
N SER A 297 -7.75 -3.19 7.77
CA SER A 297 -6.77 -2.27 7.19
C SER A 297 -5.73 -1.80 8.22
N SER A 298 -6.16 -1.60 9.47
CA SER A 298 -5.29 -1.17 10.55
C SER A 298 -4.39 -2.30 11.06
N ILE A 299 -4.89 -3.55 11.08
CA ILE A 299 -4.09 -4.75 11.40
C ILE A 299 -3.04 -5.04 10.35
N ARG A 300 -3.34 -4.86 9.06
CA ARG A 300 -2.34 -5.01 7.99
C ARG A 300 -1.12 -4.11 8.18
N LYS A 301 -1.30 -2.93 8.75
CA LYS A 301 -0.18 -2.03 9.07
C LYS A 301 0.71 -2.56 10.21
N LEU A 302 0.18 -3.47 11.03
CA LEU A 302 0.92 -4.21 12.06
C LEU A 302 1.45 -5.56 11.56
N GLY A 303 1.34 -5.87 10.27
CA GLY A 303 1.68 -7.19 9.72
C GLY A 303 3.12 -7.66 9.97
N SER A 304 4.08 -6.74 10.09
CA SER A 304 5.46 -7.07 10.48
C SER A 304 5.71 -6.94 11.98
N PHE A 305 4.76 -6.42 12.75
CA PHE A 305 4.88 -6.17 14.19
C PHE A 305 4.30 -7.34 15.00
N LEU A 306 3.12 -7.83 14.62
CA LEU A 306 2.44 -8.94 15.29
C LEU A 306 3.22 -10.27 15.28
N PRO A 307 3.96 -10.65 14.21
CA PRO A 307 4.75 -11.88 14.22
C PRO A 307 5.82 -11.89 15.31
N TYR A 308 6.61 -10.82 15.46
CA TYR A 308 7.64 -10.77 16.52
C TYR A 308 7.04 -10.78 17.93
N LEU A 309 5.88 -10.14 18.13
CA LEU A 309 5.17 -10.24 19.40
C LEU A 309 4.65 -11.66 19.65
N LYS A 310 4.18 -12.35 18.61
CA LYS A 310 3.75 -13.74 18.70
C LYS A 310 4.93 -14.65 19.05
N ASP A 311 6.06 -14.50 18.38
CA ASP A 311 7.28 -15.27 18.66
C ASP A 311 7.76 -15.02 20.10
N GLY A 312 7.66 -13.78 20.59
CA GLY A 312 7.93 -13.43 21.97
C GLY A 312 6.97 -14.08 22.97
N LYS A 313 5.67 -14.07 22.67
CA LYS A 313 4.63 -14.73 23.48
C LYS A 313 4.84 -16.24 23.55
N GLU A 314 5.11 -16.87 22.42
CA GLU A 314 5.30 -18.32 22.30
C GLU A 314 6.71 -18.75 22.72
N GLN A 315 7.62 -17.80 22.94
CA GLN A 315 9.05 -18.02 23.20
C GLN A 315 9.75 -18.83 22.10
N THR A 316 9.30 -18.68 20.86
CA THR A 316 9.75 -19.42 19.69
C THR A 316 10.73 -18.63 18.82
N PHE A 317 11.05 -17.37 19.18
CA PHE A 317 12.01 -16.58 18.41
C PHE A 317 13.38 -17.28 18.36
N ASP A 318 13.76 -17.65 17.14
CA ASP A 318 15.00 -18.34 16.80
C ASP A 318 16.10 -17.36 16.40
N GLY A 319 15.80 -16.13 15.96
CA GLY A 319 16.77 -15.26 15.31
C GLY A 319 17.87 -14.66 16.19
N TYR A 320 18.78 -13.92 15.55
CA TYR A 320 19.79 -13.08 16.21
C TYR A 320 19.28 -11.66 16.45
N LEU A 321 19.95 -10.87 17.29
CA LEU A 321 19.51 -9.52 17.65
C LEU A 321 19.45 -8.58 16.43
N TYR A 322 20.37 -8.73 15.46
CA TYR A 322 20.35 -7.93 14.22
C TYR A 322 19.06 -8.15 13.40
N GLU A 323 18.40 -9.31 13.52
CA GLU A 323 17.14 -9.59 12.82
C GLU A 323 15.94 -8.88 13.47
N LEU A 324 16.09 -8.45 14.74
CA LEU A 324 15.13 -7.62 15.44
C LEU A 324 15.37 -6.12 15.25
N GLU A 325 16.49 -5.69 14.68
CA GLU A 325 16.86 -4.27 14.57
C GLU A 325 15.74 -3.42 13.96
N ARG A 326 15.19 -3.86 12.83
CA ARG A 326 14.09 -3.15 12.17
C ARG A 326 12.81 -3.13 12.99
N PHE A 327 12.52 -4.21 13.72
CA PHE A 327 11.37 -4.28 14.61
C PHE A 327 11.53 -3.31 15.79
N LEU A 328 12.70 -3.29 16.43
CA LEU A 328 13.02 -2.39 17.53
C LEU A 328 13.02 -0.92 17.11
N LEU A 329 13.61 -0.59 15.95
CA LEU A 329 13.64 0.77 15.41
C LEU A 329 12.23 1.34 15.18
N ASN A 330 11.29 0.49 14.76
CA ASN A 330 9.90 0.88 14.48
C ASN A 330 8.94 0.57 15.64
N TYR A 331 9.47 0.13 16.78
CA TYR A 331 8.65 -0.40 17.87
C TYR A 331 7.68 0.65 18.42
N GLU A 332 8.16 1.86 18.70
CA GLU A 332 7.33 2.94 19.26
C GLU A 332 6.17 3.32 18.33
N ALA A 333 6.45 3.49 17.03
CA ALA A 333 5.41 3.81 16.04
C ALA A 333 4.39 2.66 15.90
N GLY A 334 4.85 1.40 15.92
CA GLY A 334 3.98 0.23 15.90
C GLY A 334 3.13 0.10 17.16
N SER A 335 3.75 0.34 18.32
CA SER A 335 3.14 0.36 19.66
C SER A 335 2.05 1.43 19.76
N GLU A 336 2.32 2.66 19.34
CA GLU A 336 1.36 3.76 19.32
C GLU A 336 0.17 3.43 18.40
N HIS A 337 0.44 2.92 17.20
CA HIS A 337 -0.63 2.52 16.26
C HIS A 337 -1.46 1.37 16.82
N ALA A 338 -0.84 0.41 17.51
CA ALA A 338 -1.52 -0.71 18.17
C ALA A 338 -2.43 -0.24 19.32
N VAL A 339 -1.98 0.69 20.16
CA VAL A 339 -2.79 1.27 21.23
C VAL A 339 -3.99 2.02 20.67
N LYS A 340 -3.80 2.88 19.65
CA LYS A 340 -4.90 3.60 18.99
C LYS A 340 -5.91 2.65 18.35
N LEU A 341 -5.44 1.53 17.82
CA LEU A 341 -6.30 0.49 17.27
C LEU A 341 -7.13 -0.17 18.38
N LEU A 342 -6.53 -0.50 19.52
CA LEU A 342 -7.26 -1.05 20.67
C LEU A 342 -8.30 -0.05 21.18
N GLU A 343 -7.93 1.20 21.47
CA GLU A 343 -8.84 2.25 21.94
C GLU A 343 -10.05 2.44 21.02
N LYS A 344 -9.84 2.36 19.70
CA LYS A 344 -10.89 2.58 18.72
C LYS A 344 -11.82 1.39 18.52
N TYR A 345 -11.32 0.17 18.71
CA TYR A 345 -12.03 -1.04 18.27
C TYR A 345 -12.33 -2.04 19.41
N GLU A 346 -11.79 -1.88 20.62
CA GLU A 346 -11.91 -2.84 21.73
C GLU A 346 -13.36 -3.23 22.05
N GLU A 347 -14.27 -2.25 22.17
CA GLU A 347 -15.70 -2.50 22.44
C GLU A 347 -16.39 -3.32 21.33
N HIS A 348 -15.85 -3.30 20.11
CA HIS A 348 -16.44 -3.92 18.93
C HIS A 348 -15.78 -5.26 18.58
N LEU A 349 -14.67 -5.58 19.23
CA LEU A 349 -13.92 -6.82 19.07
C LEU A 349 -14.33 -7.90 20.08
N GLY A 350 -15.10 -7.54 21.11
CA GLY A 350 -15.54 -8.43 22.19
C GLY A 350 -16.68 -9.38 21.84
N ASP A 351 -17.50 -9.06 20.82
CA ASP A 351 -18.71 -9.83 20.49
C ASP A 351 -18.56 -10.63 19.18
N GLU A 352 -18.44 -11.95 19.37
CA GLU A 352 -18.78 -13.04 18.44
C GLU A 352 -18.55 -12.80 16.94
N GLY A 353 -17.28 -12.66 16.56
CA GLY A 353 -16.86 -12.86 15.19
C GLY A 353 -15.38 -13.17 15.14
N ILE A 354 -15.02 -14.43 14.92
CA ILE A 354 -13.63 -14.80 14.58
C ILE A 354 -13.36 -14.23 13.18
N ILE A 355 -13.02 -12.93 13.12
CA ILE A 355 -12.42 -12.34 11.94
C ILE A 355 -10.95 -12.70 12.03
N LYS A 356 -10.48 -13.54 11.10
CA LYS A 356 -9.05 -13.80 10.95
C LYS A 356 -8.45 -12.70 10.10
N ALA A 357 -7.84 -11.71 10.73
CA ALA A 357 -7.02 -10.71 10.04
C ALA A 357 -5.56 -11.17 10.09
N GLU A 358 -4.93 -11.33 8.92
CA GLU A 358 -3.53 -11.78 8.80
C GLU A 358 -3.22 -13.12 9.52
N GLY A 359 -4.23 -13.98 9.69
CA GLY A 359 -4.10 -15.28 10.37
C GLY A 359 -4.29 -15.27 11.89
N TYR A 360 -4.48 -14.10 12.50
CA TYR A 360 -4.70 -13.94 13.95
C TYR A 360 -6.18 -13.81 14.29
N SER A 361 -6.59 -14.32 15.45
CA SER A 361 -7.94 -14.06 15.99
C SER A 361 -7.99 -12.68 16.68
N ASN A 362 -9.18 -12.06 16.78
CA ASN A 362 -9.36 -10.79 17.50
C ASN A 362 -8.84 -10.87 18.96
N ALA A 363 -9.13 -11.95 19.66
CA ALA A 363 -8.66 -12.17 21.03
C ALA A 363 -7.12 -12.25 21.10
N GLU A 364 -6.50 -12.92 20.13
CA GLU A 364 -5.04 -13.00 20.01
C GLU A 364 -4.43 -11.64 19.71
N ILE A 365 -5.02 -10.85 18.79
CA ILE A 365 -4.56 -9.49 18.50
C ILE A 365 -4.62 -8.61 19.75
N ILE A 366 -5.74 -8.62 20.47
CA ILE A 366 -5.92 -7.83 21.70
C ILE A 366 -4.85 -8.20 22.72
N ASP A 367 -4.64 -9.49 22.94
CA ASP A 367 -3.63 -10.00 23.87
C ASP A 367 -2.21 -9.57 23.47
N LEU A 368 -1.84 -9.73 22.19
CA LEU A 368 -0.54 -9.29 21.67
C LEU A 368 -0.31 -7.79 21.88
N ILE A 369 -1.33 -6.96 21.63
CA ILE A 369 -1.23 -5.49 21.78
C ILE A 369 -1.15 -5.08 23.26
N LYS A 370 -1.97 -5.67 24.13
CA LYS A 370 -1.98 -5.37 25.57
C LYS A 370 -0.67 -5.76 26.24
N ASN A 371 -0.07 -6.85 25.82
CA ASN A 371 1.16 -7.40 26.38
C ASN A 371 2.41 -7.13 25.51
N ARG A 372 2.34 -6.17 24.59
CA ARG A 372 3.39 -5.91 23.58
C ARG A 372 4.80 -5.73 24.15
N ASP A 373 4.96 -4.99 25.26
CA ASP A 373 6.27 -4.74 25.86
C ASP A 373 6.86 -6.02 26.48
N VAL A 374 6.00 -6.83 27.11
CA VAL A 374 6.37 -8.13 27.68
C VAL A 374 6.83 -9.07 26.57
N TYR A 375 6.08 -9.13 25.47
CA TYR A 375 6.40 -10.02 24.36
C TYR A 375 7.59 -9.55 23.53
N ARG A 376 7.74 -8.24 23.29
CA ARG A 376 8.96 -7.66 22.73
C ARG A 376 10.18 -8.08 23.56
N ASN A 377 10.11 -7.88 24.88
CA ASN A 377 11.23 -8.20 25.77
C ASN A 377 11.55 -9.70 25.77
N ALA A 378 10.55 -10.57 25.68
CA ALA A 378 10.75 -12.01 25.56
C ALA A 378 11.46 -12.40 24.25
N ALA A 379 11.07 -11.83 23.12
CA ALA A 379 11.74 -12.05 21.83
C ALA A 379 13.20 -11.55 21.85
N VAL A 380 13.43 -10.34 22.39
CA VAL A 380 14.79 -9.78 22.55
C VAL A 380 15.64 -10.65 23.45
N LYS A 381 15.11 -11.15 24.56
CA LYS A 381 15.84 -12.05 25.46
C LYS A 381 16.30 -13.32 24.74
N LYS A 382 15.45 -13.92 23.90
CA LYS A 382 15.81 -15.08 23.07
C LYS A 382 16.93 -14.77 22.07
N ALA A 383 16.86 -13.60 21.44
CA ALA A 383 17.90 -13.14 20.53
C ALA A 383 19.26 -13.00 21.25
N ILE A 384 19.25 -12.35 22.43
CA ILE A 384 20.44 -12.19 23.29
C ILE A 384 21.01 -13.55 23.69
N GLU A 385 20.17 -14.49 24.13
CA GLU A 385 20.59 -15.85 24.49
C GLU A 385 21.33 -16.53 23.31
N LYS A 386 20.82 -16.39 22.09
CA LYS A 386 21.43 -16.98 20.89
C LYS A 386 22.73 -16.30 20.47
N ASP A 387 22.79 -14.97 20.49
CA ASP A 387 24.01 -14.22 20.19
C ASP A 387 25.13 -14.58 21.18
N LEU A 388 24.83 -14.59 22.48
CA LEU A 388 25.82 -14.97 23.50
C LEU A 388 26.29 -16.42 23.35
N ALA A 389 25.40 -17.36 23.06
CA ALA A 389 25.78 -18.74 22.78
C ALA A 389 26.71 -18.86 21.55
N SER A 390 26.48 -18.04 20.51
CA SER A 390 27.35 -17.96 19.35
C SER A 390 28.74 -17.41 19.69
N VAL A 391 28.80 -16.38 20.55
CA VAL A 391 30.06 -15.82 21.04
C VAL A 391 30.83 -16.87 21.85
N ILE A 392 30.19 -17.57 22.80
CA ILE A 392 30.81 -18.64 23.58
C ILE A 392 31.37 -19.72 22.67
N LYS A 393 30.58 -20.22 21.71
CA LYS A 393 31.02 -21.24 20.75
C LYS A 393 32.25 -20.79 19.96
N SER A 394 32.35 -19.49 19.63
CA SER A 394 33.55 -18.95 18.99
C SER A 394 34.75 -18.99 19.92
N GLN A 395 34.58 -18.70 21.22
CA GLN A 395 35.66 -18.79 22.20
C GLN A 395 36.12 -20.23 22.43
N GLU A 396 35.19 -21.17 22.56
CA GLU A 396 35.49 -22.61 22.67
C GLU A 396 36.27 -23.12 21.47
N LYS A 397 35.92 -22.64 20.26
CA LYS A 397 36.66 -22.98 19.04
C LYS A 397 38.11 -22.47 19.08
N ILE A 398 38.34 -21.26 19.59
CA ILE A 398 39.70 -20.71 19.75
C ILE A 398 40.53 -21.61 20.67
N LEU A 399 39.99 -21.97 21.84
CA LEU A 399 40.67 -22.87 22.78
C LEU A 399 40.99 -24.22 22.12
N LYS A 400 40.02 -24.80 21.39
CA LYS A 400 40.21 -26.06 20.67
C LYS A 400 41.28 -25.97 19.59
N ASP A 401 41.30 -24.91 18.78
CA ASP A 401 42.30 -24.71 17.71
C ASP A 401 43.70 -24.50 18.30
N LEU A 402 43.82 -23.89 19.50
CA LEU A 402 45.07 -23.81 20.26
C LEU A 402 45.52 -25.20 20.75
N ASP A 403 44.62 -25.97 21.35
CA ASP A 403 44.95 -27.30 21.89
C ASP A 403 45.36 -28.31 20.82
N GLU A 404 44.58 -28.40 19.75
CA GLU A 404 44.75 -29.44 18.73
C GLU A 404 45.82 -29.08 17.70
N ARG A 405 46.03 -27.79 17.45
CA ARG A 405 46.80 -27.32 16.29
C ARG A 405 47.79 -26.21 16.60
N ARG A 406 47.77 -25.65 17.82
CA ARG A 406 48.58 -24.49 18.23
C ARG A 406 48.30 -23.26 17.37
N ILE A 407 47.06 -23.08 16.94
CA ILE A 407 46.67 -21.99 16.04
C ILE A 407 45.84 -20.94 16.78
N ALA A 408 46.20 -19.67 16.59
CA ALA A 408 45.35 -18.52 16.90
C ALA A 408 45.12 -17.67 15.64
N PHE A 409 44.11 -16.80 15.66
CA PHE A 409 43.98 -15.74 14.66
C PHE A 409 44.47 -14.40 15.23
N ASN A 410 45.12 -13.60 14.39
CA ASN A 410 45.65 -12.30 14.78
C ASN A 410 44.58 -11.37 15.39
N VAL A 411 43.35 -11.42 14.85
CA VAL A 411 42.23 -10.62 15.36
C VAL A 411 41.86 -11.00 16.79
N ASP A 412 41.95 -12.28 17.15
CA ASP A 412 41.62 -12.74 18.49
C ASP A 412 42.71 -12.35 19.49
N LEU A 413 43.99 -12.41 19.09
CA LEU A 413 45.08 -11.94 19.93
C LEU A 413 45.02 -10.44 20.20
N VAL A 414 44.70 -9.62 19.18
CA VAL A 414 44.51 -8.17 19.36
C VAL A 414 43.39 -7.90 20.36
N LYS A 415 42.28 -8.65 20.30
CA LYS A 415 41.16 -8.50 21.25
C LYS A 415 41.57 -8.77 22.70
N LEU A 416 42.47 -9.71 22.96
CA LEU A 416 42.97 -10.01 24.31
C LEU A 416 43.70 -8.81 24.95
N GLU A 417 44.31 -7.95 24.13
CA GLU A 417 45.06 -6.77 24.59
C GLU A 417 44.11 -5.62 24.98
N GLU A 418 42.87 -5.66 24.54
CA GLU A 418 41.90 -4.63 24.88
C GLU A 418 41.56 -4.65 26.38
N LYS A 419 41.47 -3.44 26.95
CA LYS A 419 41.18 -3.22 28.37
C LYS A 419 39.83 -3.83 28.76
N ASP A 420 38.84 -3.75 27.87
CA ASP A 420 37.52 -4.33 28.04
C ASP A 420 37.28 -5.43 27.01
N TYR A 421 37.89 -6.60 27.26
CA TYR A 421 37.87 -7.75 26.35
C TYR A 421 36.47 -8.15 25.89
N LYS A 422 35.48 -8.18 26.80
CA LYS A 422 34.11 -8.54 26.42
C LYS A 422 33.51 -7.57 25.40
N MET A 423 33.86 -6.28 25.46
CA MET A 423 33.33 -5.26 24.54
C MET A 423 33.92 -5.38 23.14
N SER A 424 35.07 -6.03 23.01
CA SER A 424 35.72 -6.32 21.73
C SER A 424 35.15 -7.55 21.05
N LEU A 425 34.34 -8.35 21.76
CA LEU A 425 33.64 -9.49 21.21
C LEU A 425 32.45 -9.04 20.36
N ASN A 426 32.38 -9.57 19.14
CA ASN A 426 31.36 -9.20 18.17
C ASN A 426 29.96 -9.40 18.76
N GLY A 427 29.11 -8.37 18.69
CA GLY A 427 27.71 -8.39 19.15
C GLY A 427 27.51 -8.11 20.64
N VAL A 428 28.54 -8.20 21.50
CA VAL A 428 28.38 -8.00 22.95
C VAL A 428 28.03 -6.55 23.29
N LYS A 429 28.62 -5.58 22.57
CA LYS A 429 28.27 -4.16 22.74
C LYS A 429 26.79 -3.91 22.44
N ASP A 430 26.29 -4.44 21.33
CA ASP A 430 24.90 -4.25 20.90
C ASP A 430 23.92 -4.90 21.89
N ILE A 431 24.28 -6.07 22.44
CA ILE A 431 23.52 -6.72 23.51
C ILE A 431 23.39 -5.80 24.72
N ILE A 432 24.50 -5.21 25.19
CA ILE A 432 24.48 -4.31 26.36
C ILE A 432 23.60 -3.10 26.08
N GLU A 433 23.81 -2.44 24.94
CA GLU A 433 23.07 -1.23 24.56
C GLU A 433 21.56 -1.50 24.47
N VAL A 434 21.15 -2.61 23.85
CA VAL A 434 19.73 -2.99 23.77
C VAL A 434 19.17 -3.37 25.14
N SER A 435 19.91 -4.13 25.94
CA SER A 435 19.49 -4.50 27.30
C SER A 435 19.28 -3.27 28.19
N GLU A 436 20.21 -2.31 28.16
CA GLU A 436 20.10 -1.05 28.90
C GLU A 436 18.90 -0.23 28.42
N THR A 437 18.75 -0.08 27.11
CA THR A 437 17.65 0.69 26.49
C THR A 437 16.27 0.12 26.85
N LEU A 438 16.14 -1.20 26.90
CA LEU A 438 14.86 -1.88 27.14
C LEU A 438 14.65 -2.29 28.61
N GLY A 439 15.63 -2.04 29.49
CA GLY A 439 15.59 -2.48 30.89
C GLY A 439 15.59 -4.00 31.06
N ILE A 440 16.18 -4.74 30.12
CA ILE A 440 16.30 -6.20 30.17
C ILE A 440 17.57 -6.57 30.93
N PRO A 441 17.49 -7.29 32.07
CA PRO A 441 18.67 -7.67 32.83
C PRO A 441 19.65 -8.48 31.98
N LEU A 442 20.92 -8.11 32.03
CA LEU A 442 21.99 -8.87 31.40
C LEU A 442 22.13 -10.23 32.10
N PRO A 443 22.40 -11.32 31.36
CA PRO A 443 22.67 -12.62 31.94
C PRO A 443 24.05 -12.62 32.60
N GLU A 444 24.11 -12.23 33.88
CA GLU A 444 25.36 -12.00 34.61
C GLU A 444 26.34 -13.19 34.56
N GLU A 445 25.83 -14.41 34.71
CA GLU A 445 26.67 -15.62 34.70
C GLU A 445 27.32 -15.84 33.33
N THR A 446 26.60 -15.60 32.23
CA THR A 446 27.15 -15.68 30.88
C THR A 446 28.22 -14.61 30.64
N PHE A 447 28.02 -13.40 31.16
CA PHE A 447 29.03 -12.33 31.07
C PHE A 447 30.27 -12.61 31.94
N LYS A 448 30.10 -13.22 33.12
CA LYS A 448 31.23 -13.70 33.93
C LYS A 448 32.00 -14.78 33.19
N GLU A 449 31.31 -15.72 32.55
CA GLU A 449 31.93 -16.77 31.75
C GLU A 449 32.73 -16.18 30.57
N LEU A 450 32.16 -15.24 29.82
CA LEU A 450 32.85 -14.54 28.73
C LEU A 450 34.11 -13.80 29.19
N ASN A 451 34.07 -13.15 30.36
CA ASN A 451 35.26 -12.52 30.93
C ASN A 451 36.32 -13.55 31.33
N ALA A 452 35.91 -14.72 31.82
CA ALA A 452 36.84 -15.79 32.19
C ALA A 452 37.56 -16.39 30.98
N TYR A 453 36.98 -16.34 29.76
CA TYR A 453 37.64 -16.82 28.55
C TYR A 453 38.95 -16.10 28.24
N LYS A 454 39.10 -14.82 28.60
CA LYS A 454 40.39 -14.12 28.44
C LYS A 454 41.52 -14.86 29.14
N GLY A 455 41.33 -15.22 30.41
CA GLY A 455 42.32 -15.97 31.19
C GLY A 455 42.54 -17.38 30.65
N LYS A 456 41.47 -18.07 30.22
CA LYS A 456 41.57 -19.40 29.61
C LYS A 456 42.40 -19.36 28.32
N ILE A 457 42.13 -18.42 27.41
CA ILE A 457 42.85 -18.32 26.14
C ILE A 457 44.33 -18.02 26.37
N ILE A 458 44.67 -17.15 27.33
CA ILE A 458 46.06 -16.88 27.69
C ILE A 458 46.77 -18.14 28.18
N ALA A 459 46.16 -18.89 29.10
CA ALA A 459 46.75 -20.15 29.60
C ALA A 459 46.94 -21.19 28.47
N HIS A 460 45.98 -21.30 27.54
CA HIS A 460 46.11 -22.19 26.39
C HIS A 460 47.16 -21.72 25.37
N LEU A 461 47.43 -20.41 25.26
CA LEU A 461 48.52 -19.88 24.43
C LEU A 461 49.88 -20.30 25.00
N GLU A 462 50.06 -20.16 26.30
CA GLU A 462 51.28 -20.61 27.02
C GLU A 462 51.47 -22.12 26.85
N GLU A 463 50.43 -22.93 27.11
CA GLU A 463 50.50 -24.38 26.94
C GLU A 463 50.74 -24.82 25.48
N ALA A 464 50.21 -24.06 24.51
CA ALA A 464 50.46 -24.33 23.09
C ALA A 464 51.92 -24.05 22.69
N ALA A 465 52.56 -23.07 23.31
CA ALA A 465 53.97 -22.73 23.08
C ALA A 465 54.89 -23.86 23.55
N ASP A 466 54.66 -24.40 24.76
CA ASP A 466 55.44 -25.50 25.36
C ASP A 466 55.44 -26.80 24.52
N LYS A 467 54.55 -26.91 23.54
CA LYS A 467 54.37 -28.11 22.71
C LYS A 467 55.14 -28.05 21.38
N GLY A 468 55.95 -27.02 21.11
CA GLY A 468 56.65 -26.97 19.83
C GLY A 468 57.72 -25.91 19.70
N GLU A 469 58.89 -26.34 19.27
CA GLU A 469 59.96 -25.48 18.76
C GLU A 469 59.74 -25.16 17.27
N PHE A 470 60.15 -23.96 16.85
CA PHE A 470 60.14 -23.60 15.43
C PHE A 470 61.39 -24.17 14.74
N ASP A 471 61.19 -25.04 13.75
CA ASP A 471 62.29 -25.60 12.96
C ASP A 471 62.65 -24.67 11.79
N GLU A 472 63.74 -23.92 11.95
CA GLU A 472 64.27 -23.05 10.89
C GLU A 472 64.67 -23.83 9.62
N SER A 473 64.97 -25.13 9.73
CA SER A 473 65.41 -25.94 8.59
C SER A 473 64.28 -26.21 7.60
N GLU A 474 63.02 -26.20 8.05
CA GLU A 474 61.84 -26.28 7.16
C GLU A 474 61.69 -25.04 6.26
N TYR A 475 62.34 -23.92 6.61
CA TYR A 475 62.25 -22.63 5.93
C TYR A 475 63.63 -22.05 5.61
N SER A 476 64.58 -22.92 5.26
CA SER A 476 66.01 -22.62 5.13
C SER A 476 66.37 -21.52 4.10
N GLU A 477 65.54 -21.32 3.08
CA GLU A 477 65.76 -20.28 2.09
C GLU A 477 65.41 -18.90 2.64
N THR A 478 66.42 -18.10 2.96
CA THR A 478 66.26 -16.75 3.50
C THR A 478 67.15 -15.74 2.79
N SER A 479 66.66 -14.52 2.58
CA SER A 479 67.42 -13.42 2.00
C SER A 479 67.38 -12.18 2.89
N LYS A 480 68.39 -11.32 2.75
CA LYS A 480 68.46 -10.05 3.49
C LYS A 480 67.21 -9.19 3.25
N ASP A 481 66.71 -9.14 2.02
CA ASP A 481 65.55 -8.31 1.66
C ASP A 481 64.22 -8.88 2.18
N MET A 482 64.10 -10.21 2.28
CA MET A 482 62.99 -10.86 2.97
C MET A 482 62.97 -10.48 4.45
N LYS A 483 64.12 -10.57 5.14
CA LYS A 483 64.23 -10.19 6.56
C LYS A 483 63.91 -8.72 6.78
N LEU A 484 64.49 -7.83 5.98
CA LEU A 484 64.23 -6.37 6.08
C LEU A 484 62.75 -6.03 5.87
N SER A 485 62.10 -6.65 4.86
CA SER A 485 60.68 -6.41 4.58
C SER A 485 59.78 -6.98 5.68
N ALA A 486 60.08 -8.18 6.19
CA ALA A 486 59.35 -8.79 7.31
C ALA A 486 59.54 -8.02 8.61
N GLU A 487 60.74 -7.50 8.87
CA GLU A 487 61.06 -6.68 10.04
C GLU A 487 60.29 -5.36 10.01
N LYS A 488 60.22 -4.71 8.83
CA LYS A 488 59.45 -3.48 8.65
C LYS A 488 57.97 -3.69 9.03
N ILE A 489 57.33 -4.75 8.52
CA ILE A 489 55.94 -5.06 8.85
C ILE A 489 55.77 -5.48 10.30
N GLY A 490 56.72 -6.24 10.87
CA GLY A 490 56.72 -6.59 12.28
C GLY A 490 56.70 -5.34 13.15
N LYS A 491 57.60 -4.39 12.89
CA LYS A 491 57.68 -3.10 13.59
C LYS A 491 56.39 -2.29 13.50
N GLU A 492 55.76 -2.23 12.32
CA GLU A 492 54.45 -1.57 12.14
C GLU A 492 53.34 -2.18 13.00
N ARG A 493 53.47 -3.46 13.38
CA ARG A 493 52.54 -4.19 14.26
C ARG A 493 52.99 -4.32 15.71
N GLY A 494 54.12 -3.69 16.07
CA GLY A 494 54.70 -3.78 17.42
C GLY A 494 55.35 -5.12 17.74
N TYR A 495 55.87 -5.82 16.73
CA TYR A 495 56.58 -7.09 16.86
C TYR A 495 58.05 -6.98 16.49
N ALA A 496 58.90 -7.73 17.19
CA ALA A 496 60.29 -7.98 16.80
C ALA A 496 60.37 -9.20 15.89
N LEU A 497 61.07 -9.09 14.76
CA LEU A 497 61.32 -10.23 13.88
C LEU A 497 62.40 -11.13 14.50
N ILE A 498 62.10 -12.43 14.58
CA ILE A 498 63.05 -13.47 14.99
C ILE A 498 63.61 -14.17 13.75
N TYR A 499 62.71 -14.63 12.87
CA TYR A 499 63.07 -15.37 11.68
C TYR A 499 62.15 -15.05 10.50
N ALA A 500 62.67 -15.15 9.28
CA ALA A 500 61.87 -15.14 8.07
C ALA A 500 62.53 -16.00 7.00
N GLY A 501 61.78 -16.90 6.37
CA GLY A 501 62.29 -17.82 5.36
C GLY A 501 61.20 -18.52 4.57
N VAL A 502 61.60 -19.22 3.52
CA VAL A 502 60.74 -20.01 2.63
C VAL A 502 61.24 -21.44 2.59
N ASN A 503 60.33 -22.38 2.32
CA ASN A 503 60.70 -23.78 2.15
C ASN A 503 61.50 -23.95 0.85
N GLU A 504 62.54 -24.78 0.86
CA GLU A 504 63.41 -25.04 -0.30
C GLU A 504 62.65 -25.57 -1.53
N ASP A 505 61.54 -26.29 -1.33
CA ASP A 505 60.71 -26.80 -2.42
C ASP A 505 59.74 -25.73 -2.99
N GLU A 506 59.55 -24.60 -2.30
CA GLU A 506 58.61 -23.57 -2.72
C GLU A 506 59.18 -22.76 -3.89
N LYS A 507 58.38 -22.61 -4.95
CA LYS A 507 58.80 -21.89 -6.16
C LYS A 507 58.16 -20.52 -6.27
N TRP A 508 58.93 -19.58 -6.80
CA TRP A 508 58.41 -18.26 -7.18
C TRP A 508 57.26 -18.40 -8.18
N THR A 509 56.09 -17.89 -7.79
CA THR A 509 54.94 -17.75 -8.66
C THR A 509 55.01 -16.40 -9.38
N ILE A 510 54.96 -16.41 -10.71
CA ILE A 510 54.99 -15.18 -11.53
C ILE A 510 53.58 -14.76 -11.88
N VAL A 511 53.22 -13.53 -11.54
CA VAL A 511 51.95 -12.91 -11.91
C VAL A 511 52.15 -12.03 -13.14
N LYS A 512 51.24 -12.15 -14.10
CA LYS A 512 51.26 -11.42 -15.38
C LYS A 512 49.97 -10.62 -15.53
N ASN A 513 50.05 -9.49 -16.22
CA ASN A 513 48.86 -8.74 -16.62
C ASN A 513 48.15 -9.41 -17.82
N ALA A 514 47.04 -8.81 -18.28
CA ALA A 514 46.26 -9.32 -19.40
C ALA A 514 47.03 -9.42 -20.74
N LEU A 515 48.15 -8.70 -20.86
CA LEU A 515 49.03 -8.72 -22.04
C LEU A 515 50.14 -9.78 -21.92
N GLY A 516 50.16 -10.57 -20.84
CA GLY A 516 51.21 -11.56 -20.57
C GLY A 516 52.52 -10.97 -20.05
N ILE A 517 52.55 -9.67 -19.74
CA ILE A 517 53.74 -8.98 -19.20
C ILE A 517 53.81 -9.24 -17.69
N PRO A 518 54.97 -9.69 -17.14
CA PRO A 518 55.14 -9.87 -15.71
C PRO A 518 54.90 -8.56 -14.93
N THR A 519 54.21 -8.65 -13.80
CA THR A 519 53.99 -7.49 -12.89
C THR A 519 54.74 -7.65 -11.59
N HIS A 520 54.68 -8.85 -11.00
CA HIS A 520 55.44 -9.22 -9.81
C HIS A 520 55.62 -10.73 -9.76
N LYS A 521 56.49 -11.17 -8.87
CA LYS A 521 56.56 -12.57 -8.44
C LYS A 521 56.40 -12.64 -6.93
N PHE A 522 55.86 -13.75 -6.45
CA PHE A 522 55.72 -13.99 -5.03
C PHE A 522 56.13 -15.42 -4.66
N ILE A 523 56.51 -15.62 -3.41
CA ILE A 523 56.85 -16.91 -2.82
C ILE A 523 56.26 -16.97 -1.41
N ARG A 524 55.81 -18.16 -0.98
CA ARG A 524 55.23 -18.35 0.35
C ARG A 524 56.27 -18.88 1.32
N GLY A 525 56.15 -18.50 2.58
CA GLY A 525 57.03 -18.95 3.65
C GLY A 525 56.47 -18.58 5.01
N LYS A 526 57.37 -18.41 5.97
CA LYS A 526 57.04 -18.05 7.36
C LYS A 526 57.79 -16.81 7.79
N ALA A 527 57.14 -16.04 8.66
CA ALA A 527 57.78 -15.02 9.47
C ALA A 527 57.47 -15.29 10.94
N LEU A 528 58.51 -15.47 11.74
CA LEU A 528 58.45 -15.70 13.18
C LEU A 528 58.68 -14.38 13.91
N TYR A 529 57.74 -14.03 14.77
CA TYR A 529 57.74 -12.77 15.49
C TYR A 529 57.66 -12.98 17.00
N HIS A 530 58.26 -12.06 17.75
CA HIS A 530 58.09 -11.92 19.19
C HIS A 530 57.40 -10.59 19.50
N LYS A 531 56.39 -10.61 20.37
CA LYS A 531 55.81 -9.38 20.91
C LYS A 531 56.31 -9.16 22.33
N GLU A 532 56.66 -7.93 22.66
CA GLU A 532 57.05 -7.57 24.02
C GLU A 532 55.93 -7.93 25.02
N GLY A 533 56.30 -8.59 26.12
CA GLY A 533 55.37 -9.07 27.14
C GLY A 533 54.80 -10.47 26.90
N GLU A 534 55.15 -11.15 25.81
CA GLU A 534 54.78 -12.54 25.56
C GLU A 534 55.96 -13.50 25.75
N ASP A 535 55.67 -14.71 26.24
CA ASP A 535 56.65 -15.78 26.47
C ASP A 535 56.64 -16.84 25.36
N PHE A 536 56.08 -16.50 24.18
CA PHE A 536 56.00 -17.38 23.02
C PHE A 536 56.29 -16.61 21.73
N TYR A 537 56.57 -17.36 20.66
CA TYR A 537 56.68 -16.82 19.31
C TYR A 537 55.40 -16.99 18.49
N ARG A 538 55.15 -16.00 17.63
CA ARG A 538 54.04 -15.95 16.67
C ARG A 538 54.57 -16.24 15.27
N ALA A 539 54.38 -17.45 14.76
CA ALA A 539 54.72 -17.79 13.38
C ALA A 539 53.53 -17.49 12.45
N MET A 540 53.71 -16.55 11.54
CA MET A 540 52.70 -16.17 10.55
C MET A 540 53.07 -16.72 9.18
N ASP A 541 52.08 -17.21 8.43
CA ASP A 541 52.29 -17.47 7.01
C ASP A 541 52.58 -16.13 6.31
N ALA A 542 53.64 -16.11 5.52
CA ALA A 542 54.16 -14.91 4.87
C ALA A 542 54.22 -15.12 3.36
N THR A 543 53.79 -14.11 2.59
CA THR A 543 54.02 -14.05 1.14
C THR A 543 55.01 -12.94 0.84
N PHE A 544 56.20 -13.32 0.39
CA PHE A 544 57.26 -12.39 0.00
C PHE A 544 57.12 -12.03 -1.47
N ASN A 545 57.18 -10.74 -1.78
CA ASN A 545 56.89 -10.25 -3.13
C ASN A 545 58.02 -9.39 -3.68
N ALA A 546 58.30 -9.57 -4.97
CA ALA A 546 59.25 -8.81 -5.75
C ALA A 546 58.58 -8.22 -6.99
N GLN A 547 58.66 -6.90 -7.16
CA GLN A 547 58.04 -6.19 -8.29
C GLN A 547 58.89 -6.33 -9.55
N PHE A 548 58.24 -6.35 -10.72
CA PHE A 548 58.91 -6.33 -12.01
C PHE A 548 59.08 -4.89 -12.49
N ASN A 549 60.32 -4.45 -12.74
CA ASN A 549 60.61 -3.07 -13.12
C ASN A 549 60.83 -2.86 -14.64
N GLY A 550 60.50 -3.86 -15.46
CA GLY A 550 60.71 -3.84 -16.91
C GLY A 550 62.04 -4.42 -17.38
N THR A 551 63.05 -4.53 -16.51
CA THR A 551 64.36 -5.13 -16.83
C THR A 551 64.65 -6.40 -16.04
N GLY A 552 63.96 -6.60 -14.92
CA GLY A 552 64.07 -7.76 -14.05
C GLY A 552 63.15 -7.62 -12.85
N TYR A 553 63.32 -8.53 -11.89
CA TYR A 553 62.65 -8.41 -10.61
C TYR A 553 63.54 -7.65 -9.63
N GLU A 554 62.94 -6.69 -8.94
CA GLU A 554 63.57 -6.04 -7.80
C GLU A 554 63.78 -7.04 -6.65
N PRO A 555 64.63 -6.69 -5.66
CA PRO A 555 64.62 -7.38 -4.38
C PRO A 555 63.22 -7.43 -3.76
N VAL A 556 63.03 -8.33 -2.79
CA VAL A 556 61.76 -8.40 -2.05
C VAL A 556 61.46 -7.02 -1.45
N SER A 557 60.33 -6.45 -1.85
CA SER A 557 59.97 -5.06 -1.54
C SER A 557 58.77 -4.97 -0.59
N TRP A 558 57.98 -6.05 -0.48
CA TRP A 558 56.88 -6.14 0.47
C TRP A 558 56.57 -7.57 0.87
N VAL A 559 55.97 -7.71 2.06
CA VAL A 559 55.53 -8.98 2.63
C VAL A 559 54.04 -8.89 2.92
N ARG A 560 53.30 -9.97 2.71
CA ARG A 560 51.93 -10.12 3.20
C ARG A 560 51.93 -11.13 4.33
N LEU A 561 51.48 -10.74 5.52
CA LEU A 561 51.26 -11.68 6.61
C LEU A 561 49.80 -12.13 6.59
N GLU A 562 49.57 -13.43 6.63
CA GLU A 562 48.24 -14.01 6.79
C GLU A 562 47.75 -13.86 8.24
N SER A 563 46.45 -14.00 8.44
CA SER A 563 45.81 -13.79 9.76
C SER A 563 45.98 -14.96 10.73
N ARG A 564 46.34 -16.14 10.22
CA ARG A 564 46.53 -17.36 11.01
C ARG A 564 47.95 -17.38 11.59
N ILE A 565 48.04 -17.59 12.90
CA ILE A 565 49.27 -17.59 13.67
C ILE A 565 49.44 -18.99 14.27
N THR A 566 50.61 -19.57 14.11
CA THR A 566 51.02 -20.78 14.85
C THR A 566 51.89 -20.37 16.03
N ILE A 567 51.62 -20.92 17.20
CA ILE A 567 52.31 -20.60 18.45
C ILE A 567 53.47 -21.58 18.64
N TYR A 568 54.64 -21.06 19.02
CA TYR A 568 55.87 -21.80 19.26
C TYR A 568 56.54 -21.33 20.55
N GLU A 569 57.34 -22.20 21.15
CA GLU A 569 58.24 -21.90 22.26
C GLU A 569 59.21 -20.77 21.89
N ARG A 570 59.50 -19.90 22.87
CA ARG A 570 60.42 -18.77 22.74
C ARG A 570 61.90 -19.17 22.85
#